data_AF-A0A414FYQ0-F1
#
_entry.id   AF-A0A414FYQ0-F1
#
_cell.length_a   1.000
_cell.length_b   1.000
_cell.length_c   1.000
_cell.angle_alpha   90.00
_cell.angle_beta   90.00
_cell.angle_gamma   90.00
#
_symmetry.space_group_name_H-M   'P 1'
#
loop_
_entity.id
_entity.type
_entity.pdbx_description
1 polymer ?
#
loop_
_entity_poly.entity_id
_entity_poly.type
_entity_poly.pdbx_seq_one_letter_code
_entity_poly.pdbx_strand_id
1 'polypeptide(L)'
;MLTGLKNTFRIKELRGKILFTIAMLVVYRIGAHVPVPGIPFQAMSGLFQSAGDTFASGAMALLNLFSGGALSYVSVFSLGIMPYITSSIIMQMLQAVVPSLHELAREGEVGQTKITQYSRYLTLGLALLNSVGYLFLFKSFGIQFNGAGAPEIIFDIMIVGTLTAGAMLIMWIGELITQRGIGNGMSLIIFANIMAGLPQAIFQSIEGGNMGVITTLVILVVILCVIPFIVYLERGQRRIPVQYAKRVVGRRIMGGQSTYLPIKVNTAGVIPIIFASALLYFPAQLAVFFPNVGWMQAFAGALSSGWINWILNVVLIVFFAYFYTSMVFNPDETAENLKKQGGFIPGVRPGKQTAHYIKNALNKITLPSAIFLACIAIVPSVVFSFTNNALIQAFGGTSVLIMVGVVMDTIDKVESQLKMYDYDGFFK
;
A
#
# COMPACT_ATOMS: atom_id res chain seq x y z
N MET A 1 -6.46 -16.64 -18.79
CA MET A 1 -5.72 -15.39 -18.48
C MET A 1 -4.95 -14.86 -19.70
N LEU A 2 -4.14 -15.67 -20.40
CA LEU A 2 -3.40 -15.25 -21.61
C LEU A 2 -4.29 -14.75 -22.77
N THR A 3 -5.45 -15.39 -23.01
CA THR A 3 -6.43 -14.93 -24.01
C THR A 3 -7.09 -13.59 -23.62
N GLY A 4 -7.27 -13.35 -22.32
CA GLY A 4 -7.77 -12.10 -21.77
C GLY A 4 -6.81 -10.94 -22.03
N LEU A 5 -5.51 -11.12 -21.75
CA LEU A 5 -4.48 -10.13 -22.08
C LEU A 5 -4.44 -9.78 -23.57
N LYS A 6 -4.53 -10.79 -24.45
CA LYS A 6 -4.56 -10.59 -25.90
C LYS A 6 -5.80 -9.79 -26.34
N ASN A 7 -6.95 -10.03 -25.71
CA ASN A 7 -8.18 -9.27 -25.96
C ASN A 7 -8.13 -7.85 -25.37
N THR A 8 -7.46 -7.64 -24.22
CA THR A 8 -7.23 -6.30 -23.64
C THR A 8 -6.50 -5.37 -24.60
N PHE A 9 -5.47 -5.88 -25.29
CA PHE A 9 -4.71 -5.11 -26.27
C PHE A 9 -5.48 -4.84 -27.58
N ARG A 10 -6.60 -5.56 -27.82
CA ARG A 10 -7.44 -5.40 -29.01
C ARG A 10 -8.43 -4.25 -28.87
N ILE A 11 -8.86 -3.92 -27.65
CA ILE A 11 -9.80 -2.83 -27.38
C ILE A 11 -9.04 -1.49 -27.30
N LYS A 12 -9.34 -0.58 -28.24
CA LYS A 12 -8.63 0.70 -28.40
C LYS A 12 -8.65 1.56 -27.13
N GLU A 13 -9.76 1.54 -26.39
CA GLU A 13 -9.91 2.31 -25.14
C GLU A 13 -9.04 1.75 -24.00
N LEU A 14 -9.10 0.43 -23.75
CA LEU A 14 -8.26 -0.24 -22.74
C LEU A 14 -6.77 -0.07 -23.05
N ARG A 15 -6.37 -0.21 -24.31
CA ARG A 15 -5.00 0.06 -24.74
C ARG A 15 -4.58 1.52 -24.46
N GLY A 16 -5.47 2.48 -24.71
CA GLY A 16 -5.22 3.89 -24.40
C GLY A 16 -4.98 4.13 -22.91
N LYS A 17 -5.79 3.51 -22.04
CA LYS A 17 -5.64 3.58 -20.58
C LYS A 17 -4.34 2.93 -20.10
N ILE A 18 -3.96 1.76 -20.64
CA ILE A 18 -2.68 1.10 -20.32
C ILE A 18 -1.50 1.98 -20.73
N LEU A 19 -1.51 2.50 -21.96
CA LEU A 19 -0.42 3.33 -22.47
C LEU A 19 -0.28 4.63 -21.67
N PHE A 20 -1.41 5.21 -21.26
CA PHE A 20 -1.42 6.37 -20.36
C PHE A 20 -0.81 6.02 -18.99
N THR A 21 -1.21 4.91 -18.37
CA THR A 21 -0.61 4.46 -17.10
C THR A 21 0.90 4.27 -17.24
N ILE A 22 1.37 3.59 -18.29
CA ILE A 22 2.80 3.36 -18.53
C ILE A 22 3.54 4.69 -18.73
N ALA A 23 2.99 5.60 -19.55
CA ALA A 23 3.60 6.91 -19.80
C ALA A 23 3.75 7.71 -18.50
N MET A 24 2.73 7.71 -17.63
CA MET A 24 2.78 8.40 -16.35
C MET A 24 3.79 7.77 -15.38
N LEU A 25 3.94 6.44 -15.37
CA LEU A 25 4.97 5.76 -14.59
C LEU A 25 6.40 6.09 -15.08
N VAL A 26 6.59 6.24 -16.40
CA VAL A 26 7.86 6.69 -16.98
C VAL A 26 8.17 8.13 -16.57
N VAL A 27 7.19 9.04 -16.62
CA VAL A 27 7.36 10.43 -16.14
C VAL A 27 7.75 10.46 -14.67
N TYR A 28 7.08 9.67 -13.83
CA TYR A 28 7.42 9.53 -12.43
C TYR A 28 8.87 9.03 -12.24
N ARG A 29 9.31 8.06 -13.04
CA ARG A 29 10.69 7.56 -12.99
C ARG A 29 11.73 8.57 -13.42
N ILE A 30 11.47 9.34 -14.46
CA ILE A 30 12.37 10.40 -14.90
C ILE A 30 12.57 11.42 -13.78
N GLY A 31 11.48 11.84 -13.11
CA GLY A 31 11.60 12.78 -12.00
C GLY A 31 12.27 12.19 -10.74
N ALA A 32 12.27 10.87 -10.56
CA ALA A 32 13.04 10.21 -9.50
C ALA A 32 14.57 10.24 -9.72
N HIS A 33 15.01 10.58 -10.94
CA HIS A 33 16.42 10.81 -11.27
C HIS A 33 16.80 12.30 -11.35
N VAL A 34 15.85 13.22 -11.15
CA VAL A 34 16.14 14.66 -11.12
C VAL A 34 16.57 15.03 -9.69
N PRO A 35 17.86 15.36 -9.44
CA PRO A 35 18.34 15.72 -8.11
C PRO A 35 17.77 17.07 -7.67
N VAL A 36 17.57 17.25 -6.36
CA VAL A 36 17.20 18.55 -5.79
C VAL A 36 18.38 19.52 -5.95
N PRO A 37 18.15 20.75 -6.43
CA PRO A 37 19.18 21.78 -6.50
C PRO A 37 19.80 22.04 -5.12
N GLY A 38 21.14 21.94 -5.02
CA GLY A 38 21.89 22.33 -3.81
C GLY A 38 22.62 21.20 -3.06
N ILE A 39 22.40 19.92 -3.39
CA ILE A 39 23.09 18.81 -2.69
C ILE A 39 24.25 18.26 -3.55
N PRO A 40 25.50 18.21 -3.05
CA PRO A 40 26.57 17.51 -3.74
C PRO A 40 26.33 16.00 -3.68
N PHE A 41 25.94 15.43 -4.82
CA PHE A 41 25.65 13.99 -5.01
C PHE A 41 26.76 13.06 -4.50
N GLN A 42 28.03 13.49 -4.61
CA GLN A 42 29.20 12.73 -4.19
C GLN A 42 29.31 12.54 -2.67
N ALA A 43 28.97 13.55 -1.86
CA ALA A 43 29.06 13.48 -0.40
C ALA A 43 28.05 12.48 0.19
N MET A 44 26.92 12.27 -0.48
CA MET A 44 25.87 11.39 0.03
C MET A 44 26.04 9.92 -0.36
N SER A 45 26.63 9.64 -1.52
CA SER A 45 27.01 8.27 -1.90
C SER A 45 28.02 7.64 -0.93
N GLY A 46 28.93 8.45 -0.37
CA GLY A 46 29.88 8.02 0.67
C GLY A 46 29.24 7.80 2.05
N LEU A 47 28.19 8.55 2.41
CA LEU A 47 27.43 8.34 3.65
C LEU A 47 26.59 7.05 3.63
N PHE A 48 25.98 6.70 2.49
CA PHE A 48 25.27 5.42 2.34
C PHE A 48 26.20 4.20 2.44
N GLN A 49 27.48 4.33 2.04
CA GLN A 49 28.49 3.28 2.17
C GLN A 49 29.12 3.23 3.57
N SER A 50 29.21 4.37 4.28
CA SER A 50 29.87 4.46 5.60
C SER A 50 28.92 4.26 6.79
N ALA A 51 27.60 4.41 6.59
CA ALA A 51 26.58 4.22 7.62
C ALA A 51 26.11 2.76 7.76
N GLY A 52 27.05 1.81 7.64
CA GLY A 52 26.77 0.37 7.66
C GLY A 52 26.20 -0.17 8.98
N ASP A 53 26.23 0.59 10.09
CA ASP A 53 25.95 0.05 11.44
C ASP A 53 24.95 0.85 12.29
N THR A 54 24.34 1.93 11.79
CA THR A 54 23.48 2.80 12.64
C THR A 54 22.02 2.76 12.21
N PHE A 55 21.12 2.60 13.20
CA PHE A 55 19.64 2.73 13.21
C PHE A 55 18.96 3.49 12.05
N ALA A 56 19.56 4.59 11.57
CA ALA A 56 19.08 5.33 10.42
C ALA A 56 19.07 4.49 9.12
N SER A 57 20.00 3.56 8.91
CA SER A 57 20.12 2.78 7.67
C SER A 57 18.92 1.84 7.43
N GLY A 58 18.37 1.20 8.47
CA GLY A 58 17.23 0.28 8.37
C GLY A 58 15.92 0.98 8.00
N ALA A 59 15.61 2.08 8.67
CA ALA A 59 14.44 2.90 8.35
C ALA A 59 14.62 3.63 7.01
N MET A 60 15.81 4.18 6.74
CA MET A 60 16.12 4.87 5.48
C MET A 60 16.12 3.92 4.28
N ALA A 61 16.55 2.66 4.43
CA ALA A 61 16.48 1.69 3.34
C ALA A 61 15.04 1.34 2.94
N LEU A 62 14.12 1.24 3.90
CA LEU A 62 12.73 0.94 3.62
C LEU A 62 11.97 2.18 3.10
N LEU A 63 12.33 3.38 3.59
CA LEU A 63 11.94 4.65 2.97
C LEU A 63 12.49 4.79 1.53
N ASN A 64 13.71 4.33 1.29
CA ASN A 64 14.31 4.30 -0.04
C ASN A 64 13.59 3.31 -0.97
N LEU A 65 13.14 2.17 -0.43
CA LEU A 65 12.34 1.20 -1.18
C LEU A 65 10.98 1.78 -1.59
N PHE A 66 10.27 2.43 -0.66
CA PHE A 66 8.98 3.05 -0.97
C PHE A 66 9.07 4.31 -1.83
N SER A 67 10.21 5.00 -1.81
CA SER A 67 10.53 6.09 -2.74
C SER A 67 11.18 5.60 -4.04
N GLY A 68 11.41 4.29 -4.18
CA GLY A 68 11.94 3.67 -5.39
C GLY A 68 13.36 4.10 -5.75
N GLY A 69 14.25 4.28 -4.77
CA GLY A 69 15.63 4.74 -4.96
C GLY A 69 15.78 6.27 -4.99
N ALA A 70 14.68 7.01 -4.95
CA ALA A 70 14.67 8.47 -5.02
C ALA A 70 15.40 9.13 -3.84
N LEU A 71 15.42 8.47 -2.68
CA LEU A 71 16.12 8.95 -1.49
C LEU A 71 17.64 8.78 -1.60
N SER A 72 18.13 7.68 -2.20
CA SER A 72 19.56 7.49 -2.47
C SER A 72 20.17 8.54 -3.41
N TYR A 73 19.35 9.19 -4.24
CA TYR A 73 19.78 10.22 -5.18
C TYR A 73 19.40 11.66 -4.76
N VAL A 74 18.78 11.83 -3.58
CA VAL A 74 18.05 13.04 -3.14
C VAL A 74 17.33 13.73 -4.29
N SER A 75 16.46 12.99 -4.95
CA SER A 75 15.68 13.52 -6.05
C SER A 75 14.55 14.42 -5.56
N VAL A 76 13.97 15.19 -6.48
CA VAL A 76 12.73 15.97 -6.24
C VAL A 76 11.61 15.09 -5.66
N PHE A 77 11.66 13.78 -5.90
CA PHE A 77 10.69 12.79 -5.41
C PHE A 77 11.15 12.00 -4.18
N SER A 78 12.11 12.51 -3.40
CA SER A 78 12.68 11.81 -2.23
C SER A 78 11.65 11.43 -1.16
N LEU A 79 10.61 12.25 -0.94
CA LEU A 79 9.51 11.94 -0.02
C LEU A 79 8.61 10.81 -0.53
N GLY A 80 8.68 10.52 -1.83
CA GLY A 80 7.85 9.54 -2.49
C GLY A 80 6.36 9.82 -2.30
N ILE A 81 5.60 8.73 -2.20
CA ILE A 81 4.14 8.76 -2.05
C ILE A 81 3.70 8.68 -0.57
N MET A 82 4.65 8.58 0.36
CA MET A 82 4.39 8.36 1.78
C MET A 82 3.53 9.45 2.45
N PRO A 83 3.76 10.77 2.24
CA PRO A 83 2.93 11.80 2.85
C PRO A 83 1.45 11.66 2.49
N TYR A 84 1.16 11.24 1.26
CA TYR A 84 -0.21 10.99 0.82
C TYR A 84 -0.79 9.73 1.45
N ILE A 85 -0.02 8.63 1.48
CA ILE A 85 -0.44 7.39 2.12
C ILE A 85 -0.83 7.72 3.56
N THR A 86 0.06 8.30 4.34
CA THR A 86 -0.21 8.70 5.74
C THR A 86 -1.45 9.59 5.86
N SER A 87 -1.62 10.55 4.97
CA SER A 87 -2.81 11.40 4.94
C SER A 87 -4.11 10.60 4.72
N SER A 88 -4.14 9.73 3.72
CA SER A 88 -5.30 8.88 3.43
C SER A 88 -5.61 7.92 4.57
N ILE A 89 -4.58 7.41 5.25
CA ILE A 89 -4.74 6.56 6.44
C ILE A 89 -5.42 7.34 7.56
N ILE A 90 -4.90 8.54 7.87
CA ILE A 90 -5.47 9.40 8.90
C ILE A 90 -6.93 9.71 8.58
N MET A 91 -7.24 10.07 7.32
CA MET A 91 -8.61 10.35 6.91
C MET A 91 -9.53 9.12 6.98
N GLN A 92 -9.04 7.92 6.68
CA GLN A 92 -9.81 6.68 6.85
C GLN A 92 -10.05 6.36 8.32
N MET A 93 -9.06 6.54 9.19
CA MET A 93 -9.26 6.34 10.63
C MET A 93 -10.21 7.37 11.23
N LEU A 94 -10.13 8.63 10.81
CA LEU A 94 -11.03 9.69 11.24
C LEU A 94 -12.48 9.42 10.83
N GLN A 95 -12.74 8.75 9.70
CA GLN A 95 -14.10 8.36 9.31
C GLN A 95 -14.76 7.37 10.29
N ALA A 96 -13.99 6.58 11.04
CA ALA A 96 -14.56 5.69 12.07
C ALA A 96 -14.85 6.42 13.38
N VAL A 97 -14.06 7.44 13.71
CA VAL A 97 -14.15 8.16 14.98
C VAL A 97 -15.11 9.34 14.90
N VAL A 98 -15.15 10.01 13.74
CA VAL A 98 -15.91 11.23 13.53
C VAL A 98 -17.18 10.92 12.72
N PRO A 99 -18.37 10.98 13.33
CA PRO A 99 -19.63 10.60 12.66
C PRO A 99 -19.96 11.48 11.46
N SER A 100 -19.57 12.76 11.45
CA SER A 100 -19.80 13.64 10.29
C SER A 100 -19.01 13.20 9.06
N LEU A 101 -17.78 12.71 9.24
CA LEU A 101 -16.99 12.13 8.14
C LEU A 101 -17.57 10.80 7.68
N HIS A 102 -18.15 10.01 8.59
CA HIS A 102 -18.85 8.79 8.26
C HIS A 102 -20.12 9.04 7.41
N GLU A 103 -20.91 10.05 7.78
CA GLU A 103 -22.10 10.47 7.03
C GLU A 103 -21.71 11.00 5.65
N LEU A 104 -20.67 11.83 5.55
CA LEU A 104 -20.10 12.27 4.28
C LEU A 104 -19.70 11.06 3.41
N ALA A 105 -19.07 10.02 3.98
CA ALA A 105 -18.73 8.83 3.21
C ALA A 105 -19.97 8.08 2.65
N ARG A 106 -21.12 8.18 3.33
CA ARG A 106 -22.41 7.61 2.91
C ARG A 106 -23.16 8.43 1.87
N GLU A 107 -22.84 9.72 1.68
CA GLU A 107 -23.45 10.59 0.66
C GLU A 107 -23.06 10.23 -0.79
N GLY A 108 -22.26 9.17 -1.00
CA GLY A 108 -21.87 8.67 -2.31
C GLY A 108 -20.66 9.38 -2.93
N GLU A 109 -20.66 9.58 -4.24
CA GLU A 109 -19.49 10.12 -4.98
C GLU A 109 -19.12 11.56 -4.56
N VAL A 110 -20.12 12.39 -4.25
CA VAL A 110 -19.90 13.77 -3.79
C VAL A 110 -19.22 13.79 -2.41
N GLY A 111 -19.58 12.84 -1.55
CA GLY A 111 -18.94 12.65 -0.25
C GLY A 111 -17.48 12.18 -0.36
N GLN A 112 -17.24 11.18 -1.21
CA GLN A 112 -15.89 10.65 -1.46
C GLN A 112 -14.95 11.70 -2.06
N THR A 113 -15.45 12.57 -2.93
CA THR A 113 -14.65 13.67 -3.50
C THR A 113 -14.28 14.71 -2.44
N LYS A 114 -15.17 15.04 -1.50
CA LYS A 114 -14.84 15.91 -0.34
C LYS A 114 -13.80 15.28 0.59
N ILE A 115 -13.92 13.99 0.90
CA ILE A 115 -12.93 13.26 1.72
C ILE A 115 -11.57 13.26 1.02
N THR A 116 -11.56 13.07 -0.30
CA THR A 116 -10.33 13.17 -1.10
C THR A 116 -9.74 14.58 -1.02
N GLN A 117 -10.56 15.63 -1.10
CA GLN A 117 -10.10 17.01 -0.96
C GLN A 117 -9.46 17.28 0.40
N TYR A 118 -10.05 16.80 1.50
CA TYR A 118 -9.43 16.88 2.83
C TYR A 118 -8.12 16.10 2.91
N SER A 119 -8.08 14.91 2.31
CA SER A 119 -6.84 14.12 2.21
C SER A 119 -5.76 14.87 1.42
N ARG A 120 -6.10 15.65 0.39
CA ARG A 120 -5.13 16.49 -0.35
C ARG A 120 -4.55 17.61 0.52
N TYR A 121 -5.39 18.31 1.28
CA TYR A 121 -4.91 19.37 2.18
C TYR A 121 -4.03 18.81 3.30
N LEU A 122 -4.43 17.68 3.88
CA LEU A 122 -3.64 17.00 4.90
C LEU A 122 -2.31 16.47 4.30
N THR A 123 -2.32 16.00 3.05
CA THR A 123 -1.10 15.59 2.33
C THR A 123 -0.14 16.76 2.19
N LEU A 124 -0.62 17.95 1.81
CA LEU A 124 0.23 19.13 1.68
C LEU A 124 0.88 19.51 3.02
N GLY A 125 0.11 19.51 4.11
CA GLY A 125 0.63 19.78 5.45
C GLY A 125 1.67 18.76 5.91
N LEU A 126 1.40 17.46 5.69
CA LEU A 126 2.33 16.38 6.02
C LEU A 126 3.57 16.39 5.12
N ALA A 127 3.44 16.77 3.85
CA ALA A 127 4.56 16.88 2.92
C ALA A 127 5.49 18.01 3.33
N LEU A 128 4.95 19.17 3.74
CA LEU A 128 5.74 20.27 4.29
C LEU A 128 6.48 19.84 5.56
N LEU A 129 5.76 19.23 6.52
CA LEU A 129 6.35 18.75 7.78
C LEU A 129 7.47 17.74 7.50
N ASN A 130 7.21 16.73 6.67
CA ASN A 130 8.23 15.73 6.35
C ASN A 130 9.40 16.33 5.57
N SER A 131 9.18 17.28 4.66
CA SER A 131 10.26 17.95 3.92
C SER A 131 11.22 18.67 4.87
N VAL A 132 10.68 19.36 5.88
CA VAL A 132 11.48 20.00 6.94
C VAL A 132 12.24 18.96 7.77
N GLY A 133 11.60 17.83 8.10
CA GLY A 133 12.27 16.73 8.82
C GLY A 133 13.43 16.11 8.06
N TYR A 134 13.26 15.87 6.77
CA TYR A 134 14.34 15.38 5.90
C TYR A 134 15.46 16.41 5.78
N LEU A 135 15.15 17.70 5.71
CA LEU A 135 16.17 18.75 5.71
C LEU A 135 17.01 18.76 6.99
N PHE A 136 16.38 18.65 8.17
CA PHE A 136 17.11 18.52 9.44
C PHE A 136 17.97 17.25 9.49
N LEU A 137 17.45 16.14 8.96
CA LEU A 137 18.20 14.89 8.85
C LEU A 137 19.46 15.06 7.98
N PHE A 138 19.31 15.66 6.80
CA PHE A 138 20.44 15.91 5.89
C PHE A 138 21.48 16.86 6.49
N LYS A 139 21.05 17.89 7.23
CA LYS A 139 21.95 18.78 7.99
C LYS A 139 22.65 18.05 9.14
N SER A 140 21.95 17.18 9.86
CA SER A 140 22.52 16.36 10.93
C SER A 140 23.59 15.37 10.43
N PHE A 141 23.55 14.99 9.14
CA PHE A 141 24.58 14.17 8.50
C PHE A 141 25.79 14.99 8.00
N GLY A 142 25.87 16.28 8.32
CA GLY A 142 27.05 17.10 8.03
C GLY A 142 27.09 17.73 6.63
N ILE A 143 25.96 17.71 5.89
CA ILE A 143 25.86 18.42 4.61
C ILE A 143 25.66 19.91 4.90
N GLN A 144 26.76 20.67 4.89
CA GLN A 144 26.71 22.12 4.90
C GLN A 144 26.49 22.63 3.48
N PHE A 145 25.38 23.33 3.25
CA PHE A 145 25.04 23.97 1.97
C PHE A 145 25.89 25.22 1.68
N ASN A 146 27.14 25.24 2.12
CA ASN A 146 28.01 26.42 2.14
C ASN A 146 28.84 26.61 0.85
N GLY A 147 28.56 25.83 -0.20
CA GLY A 147 29.34 25.83 -1.44
C GLY A 147 28.93 26.86 -2.50
N ALA A 148 27.83 27.62 -2.30
CA ALA A 148 27.23 28.42 -3.38
C ALA A 148 26.86 29.87 -2.99
N GLY A 149 27.52 30.46 -1.99
CA GLY A 149 27.51 31.93 -1.77
C GLY A 149 26.16 32.60 -1.52
N ALA A 150 25.09 31.85 -1.21
CA ALA A 150 23.78 32.38 -0.83
C ALA A 150 23.43 32.03 0.63
N PRO A 151 22.55 32.78 1.30
CA PRO A 151 22.11 32.50 2.66
C PRO A 151 21.56 31.08 2.79
N GLU A 152 22.00 30.32 3.80
CA GLU A 152 21.55 28.94 4.06
C GLU A 152 20.01 28.82 4.11
N ILE A 153 19.35 29.88 4.59
CA ILE A 153 17.88 29.97 4.69
C ILE A 153 17.21 29.92 3.31
N ILE A 154 17.81 30.52 2.27
CA ILE A 154 17.24 30.52 0.92
C ILE A 154 17.33 29.12 0.31
N PHE A 155 18.46 28.43 0.50
CA PHE A 155 18.62 27.05 0.08
C PHE A 155 17.68 26.10 0.83
N ASP A 156 17.49 26.31 2.13
CA ASP A 156 16.56 25.49 2.92
C ASP A 156 15.11 25.59 2.44
N ILE A 157 14.65 26.82 2.22
CA ILE A 157 13.29 27.08 1.70
C ILE A 157 13.14 26.51 0.28
N MET A 158 14.19 26.60 -0.54
CA MET A 158 14.19 26.04 -1.89
C MET A 158 14.12 24.50 -1.88
N ILE A 159 14.86 23.84 -0.98
CA ILE A 159 14.83 22.38 -0.82
C ILE A 159 13.47 21.93 -0.31
N VAL A 160 12.94 22.56 0.75
CA VAL A 160 11.62 22.23 1.30
C VAL A 160 10.52 22.47 0.27
N GLY A 161 10.58 23.58 -0.47
CA GLY A 161 9.65 23.89 -1.55
C GLY A 161 9.70 22.87 -2.68
N THR A 162 10.91 22.48 -3.12
CA THR A 162 11.11 21.50 -4.19
C THR A 162 10.61 20.11 -3.78
N LEU A 163 10.93 19.67 -2.57
CA LEU A 163 10.50 18.40 -2.00
C LEU A 163 8.97 18.33 -1.81
N THR A 164 8.37 19.42 -1.33
CA THR A 164 6.91 19.53 -1.17
C THR A 164 6.21 19.54 -2.53
N ALA A 165 6.72 20.32 -3.49
CA ALA A 165 6.21 20.37 -4.85
C ALA A 165 6.31 19.00 -5.54
N GLY A 166 7.42 18.28 -5.33
CA GLY A 166 7.61 16.91 -5.79
C GLY A 166 6.55 15.96 -5.22
N ALA A 167 6.33 15.97 -3.91
CA ALA A 167 5.31 15.13 -3.27
C ALA A 167 3.89 15.42 -3.79
N MET A 168 3.55 16.70 -4.00
CA MET A 168 2.25 17.10 -4.56
C MET A 168 2.10 16.67 -6.02
N LEU A 169 3.17 16.75 -6.81
CA LEU A 169 3.19 16.30 -8.20
C LEU A 169 3.00 14.77 -8.27
N ILE A 170 3.64 13.99 -7.40
CA ILE A 170 3.45 12.53 -7.33
C ILE A 170 1.99 12.20 -7.03
N MET A 171 1.39 12.88 -6.05
CA MET A 171 -0.03 12.71 -5.72
C MET A 171 -0.92 13.00 -6.92
N TRP A 172 -0.67 14.11 -7.62
CA TRP A 172 -1.41 14.46 -8.83
C TRP A 172 -1.26 13.41 -9.94
N ILE A 173 -0.05 12.88 -10.16
CA ILE A 173 0.19 11.78 -11.11
C ILE A 173 -0.64 10.54 -10.72
N GLY A 174 -0.64 10.15 -9.45
CA GLY A 174 -1.38 8.98 -9.00
C GLY A 174 -2.90 9.14 -9.12
N GLU A 175 -3.42 10.34 -8.89
CA GLU A 175 -4.84 10.63 -9.13
C GLU A 175 -5.19 10.62 -10.62
N LEU A 176 -4.31 11.17 -11.48
CA LEU A 176 -4.48 11.09 -12.93
C LEU A 176 -4.51 9.65 -13.45
N ILE A 177 -3.62 8.79 -12.96
CA ILE A 177 -3.63 7.35 -13.29
C ILE A 177 -4.94 6.71 -12.83
N THR A 178 -5.47 7.11 -11.68
CA THR A 178 -6.74 6.57 -11.18
C THR A 178 -7.94 7.01 -12.03
N GLN A 179 -7.95 8.24 -12.53
CA GLN A 179 -9.06 8.78 -13.33
C GLN A 179 -9.01 8.34 -14.80
N ARG A 180 -7.83 8.34 -15.42
CA ARG A 180 -7.66 8.13 -16.87
C ARG A 180 -6.97 6.81 -17.21
N GLY A 181 -6.30 6.18 -16.25
CA GLY A 181 -5.58 4.93 -16.43
C GLY A 181 -6.40 3.71 -16.02
N ILE A 182 -5.67 2.65 -15.67
CA ILE A 182 -6.23 1.39 -15.14
C ILE A 182 -5.80 1.23 -13.70
N GLY A 183 -6.69 0.72 -12.84
CA GLY A 183 -6.32 0.31 -11.50
C GLY A 183 -6.52 1.39 -10.45
N ASN A 184 -5.66 1.40 -9.44
CA ASN A 184 -5.50 2.51 -8.49
C ASN A 184 -4.09 3.07 -8.72
N GLY A 185 -3.99 4.34 -9.11
CA GLY A 185 -2.72 4.95 -9.47
C GLY A 185 -1.72 5.00 -8.31
N MET A 186 -2.20 5.18 -7.08
CA MET A 186 -1.32 5.21 -5.90
C MET A 186 -0.68 3.84 -5.66
N SER A 187 -1.49 2.78 -5.73
CA SER A 187 -1.03 1.40 -5.63
C SER A 187 -0.04 1.04 -6.73
N LEU A 188 -0.28 1.49 -7.97
CA LEU A 188 0.61 1.25 -9.11
C LEU A 188 1.95 1.98 -8.99
N ILE A 189 1.99 3.18 -8.42
CA ILE A 189 3.24 3.89 -8.13
C ILE A 189 4.07 3.11 -7.11
N ILE A 190 3.44 2.60 -6.04
CA ILE A 190 4.14 1.76 -5.04
C ILE A 190 4.68 0.48 -5.68
N PHE A 191 3.88 -0.18 -6.52
CA PHE A 191 4.32 -1.35 -7.28
C PHE A 191 5.52 -1.03 -8.17
N ALA A 192 5.48 0.09 -8.89
CA ALA A 192 6.59 0.53 -9.72
C ALA A 192 7.86 0.87 -8.90
N ASN A 193 7.70 1.32 -7.66
CA ASN A 193 8.79 1.56 -6.70
C ASN A 193 9.48 0.30 -6.25
N ILE A 194 8.70 -0.69 -5.82
CA ILE A 194 9.22 -1.98 -5.40
C ILE A 194 9.91 -2.69 -6.58
N MET A 195 9.30 -2.66 -7.78
CA MET A 195 9.86 -3.32 -8.96
C MET A 195 11.14 -2.67 -9.48
N ALA A 196 11.31 -1.35 -9.31
CA ALA A 196 12.54 -0.69 -9.74
C ALA A 196 13.72 -0.94 -8.80
N GLY A 197 13.47 -1.19 -7.52
CA GLY A 197 14.52 -1.58 -6.56
C GLY A 197 15.00 -3.02 -6.72
N LEU A 198 14.20 -3.87 -7.36
CA LEU A 198 14.45 -5.31 -7.49
C LEU A 198 15.75 -5.63 -8.26
N PRO A 199 16.03 -5.07 -9.46
CA PRO A 199 17.27 -5.37 -10.18
C PRO A 199 18.52 -5.01 -9.38
N GLN A 200 18.54 -3.81 -8.76
CA GLN A 200 19.67 -3.35 -7.97
C GLN A 200 19.91 -4.24 -6.74
N ALA A 201 18.84 -4.68 -6.07
CA ALA A 201 18.94 -5.60 -4.93
C ALA A 201 19.52 -6.97 -5.34
N ILE A 202 19.18 -7.47 -6.53
CA ILE A 202 19.77 -8.70 -7.09
C ILE A 202 21.27 -8.53 -7.32
N PHE A 203 21.69 -7.45 -8.00
CA PHE A 203 23.10 -7.22 -8.29
C PHE A 203 23.94 -7.05 -7.01
N GLN A 204 23.46 -6.27 -6.04
CA GLN A 204 24.17 -6.06 -4.76
C GLN A 204 24.31 -7.34 -3.93
N SER A 205 23.36 -8.28 -4.04
CA SER A 205 23.43 -9.56 -3.35
C SER A 205 24.45 -10.52 -3.97
N ILE A 206 24.63 -10.44 -5.28
CA ILE A 206 25.61 -11.24 -6.04
C ILE A 206 27.03 -10.72 -5.81
N GLU A 207 27.20 -9.42 -5.58
CA GLU A 207 28.51 -8.80 -5.26
C GLU A 207 29.10 -9.27 -3.92
N GLY A 208 28.31 -9.90 -3.04
CA GLY A 208 28.76 -10.49 -1.77
C GLY A 208 29.60 -11.78 -1.87
N GLY A 209 30.04 -12.17 -3.07
CA GLY A 209 30.88 -13.36 -3.33
C GLY A 209 30.11 -14.68 -3.50
N ASN A 210 30.83 -15.82 -3.52
CA ASN A 210 30.24 -17.16 -3.78
C ASN A 210 29.14 -17.56 -2.77
N MET A 211 29.24 -17.11 -1.51
CA MET A 211 28.20 -17.32 -0.49
C MET A 211 26.97 -16.43 -0.74
N GLY A 212 27.17 -15.24 -1.31
CA GLY A 212 26.12 -14.34 -1.76
C GLY A 212 25.26 -14.98 -2.84
N VAL A 213 25.87 -15.56 -3.88
CA VAL A 213 25.15 -16.22 -5.00
C VAL A 213 24.25 -17.36 -4.53
N ILE A 214 24.76 -18.24 -3.66
CA ILE A 214 23.97 -19.37 -3.11
C ILE A 214 22.80 -18.83 -2.28
N THR A 215 23.04 -17.81 -1.47
CA THR A 215 22.02 -17.20 -0.62
C THR A 215 20.94 -16.47 -1.43
N THR A 216 21.34 -15.71 -2.46
CA THR A 216 20.43 -15.06 -3.43
C THR A 216 19.53 -16.09 -4.10
N LEU A 217 20.08 -17.23 -4.52
CA LEU A 217 19.33 -18.29 -5.18
C LEU A 217 18.29 -18.92 -4.24
N VAL A 218 18.68 -19.20 -2.99
CA VAL A 218 17.74 -19.71 -1.96
C VAL A 218 16.62 -18.71 -1.69
N ILE A 219 16.93 -17.42 -1.56
CA ILE A 219 15.92 -16.36 -1.34
C ILE A 219 14.96 -16.27 -2.52
N LEU A 220 15.47 -16.32 -3.75
CA LEU A 220 14.66 -16.25 -4.96
C LEU A 220 13.70 -17.45 -5.05
N VAL A 221 14.17 -18.65 -4.69
CA VAL A 221 13.32 -19.85 -4.61
C VAL A 221 12.24 -19.70 -3.54
N VAL A 222 12.58 -19.19 -2.35
CA VAL A 222 11.60 -18.93 -1.27
C VAL A 222 10.54 -17.93 -1.73
N ILE A 223 10.93 -16.83 -2.37
CA ILE A 223 10.01 -15.85 -2.94
C ILE A 223 9.05 -16.50 -3.94
N LEU A 224 9.59 -17.32 -4.85
CA LEU A 224 8.80 -17.99 -5.88
C LEU A 224 7.82 -19.00 -5.27
N CYS A 225 8.16 -19.64 -4.15
CA CYS A 225 7.25 -20.49 -3.38
C CYS A 225 6.16 -19.70 -2.61
N VAL A 226 6.48 -18.51 -2.11
CA VAL A 226 5.53 -17.69 -1.33
C VAL A 226 4.48 -17.02 -2.22
N ILE A 227 4.81 -16.66 -3.46
CA ILE A 227 3.87 -15.98 -4.38
C ILE A 227 2.59 -16.80 -4.63
N PRO A 228 2.62 -18.10 -5.03
CA PRO A 228 1.42 -18.91 -5.20
C PRO A 228 0.55 -18.98 -3.95
N PHE A 229 1.21 -18.98 -2.78
CA PHE A 229 0.55 -19.07 -1.49
C PHE A 229 -0.20 -17.77 -1.15
N ILE A 230 0.39 -16.61 -1.44
CA ILE A 230 -0.28 -15.31 -1.35
C ILE A 230 -1.49 -15.27 -2.31
N VAL A 231 -1.31 -15.70 -3.56
CA VAL A 231 -2.38 -15.70 -4.58
C VAL A 231 -3.54 -16.60 -4.17
N TYR A 232 -3.26 -17.78 -3.60
CA TYR A 232 -4.27 -18.70 -3.11
C TYR A 232 -5.13 -18.06 -2.01
N LEU A 233 -4.52 -17.32 -1.10
CA LEU A 233 -5.23 -16.66 -0.01
C LEU A 233 -6.03 -15.45 -0.48
N GLU A 234 -5.46 -14.60 -1.35
CA GLU A 234 -6.14 -13.45 -1.94
C GLU A 234 -7.37 -13.85 -2.77
N ARG A 235 -7.30 -14.98 -3.50
CA ARG A 235 -8.46 -15.54 -4.23
C ARG A 235 -9.43 -16.32 -3.36
N GLY A 236 -9.05 -16.62 -2.12
CA GLY A 236 -9.89 -17.34 -1.18
C GLY A 236 -11.19 -16.57 -0.94
N GLN A 237 -12.33 -17.23 -1.14
CA GLN A 237 -13.64 -16.67 -0.81
C GLN A 237 -14.50 -17.71 -0.09
N ARG A 238 -15.15 -17.28 0.97
CA ARG A 238 -16.22 -18.02 1.62
C ARG A 238 -17.54 -17.62 0.99
N ARG A 239 -18.23 -18.59 0.39
CA ARG A 239 -19.54 -18.39 -0.23
C ARG A 239 -20.63 -18.67 0.78
N ILE A 240 -21.37 -17.63 1.20
CA ILE A 240 -22.56 -17.80 2.05
C ILE A 240 -23.78 -17.93 1.14
N PRO A 241 -24.53 -19.05 1.14
CA PRO A 241 -25.69 -19.19 0.29
C PRO A 241 -26.80 -18.23 0.71
N VAL A 242 -27.38 -17.54 -0.26
CA VAL A 242 -28.53 -16.64 -0.09
C VAL A 242 -29.63 -17.10 -1.03
N GLN A 243 -30.85 -17.12 -0.52
CA GLN A 243 -32.04 -17.36 -1.32
C GLN A 243 -32.87 -16.09 -1.38
N TYR A 244 -33.24 -15.68 -2.59
CA TYR A 244 -34.22 -14.62 -2.79
C TYR A 244 -35.62 -15.20 -2.76
N ALA A 245 -36.52 -14.51 -2.06
CA ALA A 245 -37.92 -14.88 -1.96
C ALA A 245 -38.52 -15.05 -3.37
N LYS A 246 -39.20 -16.18 -3.58
CA LYS A 246 -39.84 -16.52 -4.84
C LYS A 246 -41.05 -15.61 -5.06
N ARG A 247 -41.20 -15.03 -6.24
CA ARG A 247 -42.44 -14.34 -6.63
C ARG A 247 -43.29 -15.31 -7.42
N VAL A 248 -44.35 -15.84 -6.80
CA VAL A 248 -45.32 -16.69 -7.51
C VAL A 248 -46.19 -15.79 -8.37
N VAL A 249 -46.16 -15.96 -9.70
CA VAL A 249 -47.06 -15.28 -10.64
C VAL A 249 -47.84 -16.35 -11.39
N GLY A 250 -49.14 -16.48 -11.07
CA GLY A 250 -50.00 -17.53 -11.65
C GLY A 250 -49.64 -18.95 -11.18
N ARG A 251 -49.60 -19.93 -12.10
CA ARG A 251 -49.23 -21.33 -11.83
C ARG A 251 -47.73 -21.65 -12.00
N ARG A 252 -46.91 -20.67 -12.38
CA ARG A 252 -45.46 -20.87 -12.57
C ARG A 252 -44.69 -20.20 -11.45
N ILE A 253 -43.83 -20.97 -10.80
CA ILE A 253 -42.83 -20.46 -9.86
C ILE A 253 -41.74 -19.81 -10.71
N MET A 254 -41.71 -18.48 -10.77
CA MET A 254 -40.59 -17.72 -11.34
C MET A 254 -39.76 -17.14 -10.20
N GLY A 255 -38.44 -17.31 -10.29
CA GLY A 255 -37.52 -16.87 -9.25
C GLY A 255 -37.32 -17.88 -8.12
N GLY A 256 -36.24 -17.67 -7.37
CA GLY A 256 -35.68 -18.65 -6.44
C GLY A 256 -34.32 -19.20 -6.88
N GLN A 257 -33.56 -18.44 -7.66
CA GLN A 257 -32.17 -18.80 -7.92
C GLN A 257 -31.38 -18.67 -6.61
N SER A 258 -30.78 -19.77 -6.16
CA SER A 258 -29.80 -19.74 -5.09
C SER A 258 -28.61 -18.93 -5.59
N THR A 259 -28.34 -17.81 -4.93
CA THR A 259 -27.08 -17.09 -5.11
C THR A 259 -26.18 -17.35 -3.91
N TYR A 260 -24.98 -16.79 -3.94
CA TYR A 260 -24.13 -16.71 -2.77
C TYR A 260 -23.63 -15.28 -2.59
N LEU A 261 -23.49 -14.87 -1.34
CA LEU A 261 -22.74 -13.69 -0.94
C LEU A 261 -21.27 -14.09 -0.79
N PRO A 262 -20.36 -13.68 -1.68
CA PRO A 262 -18.94 -13.97 -1.54
C PRO A 262 -18.32 -13.07 -0.48
N ILE A 263 -17.73 -13.67 0.55
CA ILE A 263 -16.89 -12.98 1.52
C ILE A 263 -15.44 -13.38 1.22
N LYS A 264 -14.60 -12.43 0.77
CA LYS A 264 -13.17 -12.70 0.56
C LYS A 264 -12.50 -13.09 1.87
N VAL A 265 -11.52 -13.99 1.83
CA VAL A 265 -10.74 -14.41 3.01
C VAL A 265 -9.89 -13.25 3.53
N ASN A 266 -9.32 -12.48 2.60
CA ASN A 266 -8.72 -11.19 2.89
C ASN A 266 -9.60 -10.06 2.32
N THR A 267 -10.61 -9.64 3.08
CA THR A 267 -11.40 -8.44 2.72
C THR A 267 -10.58 -7.16 2.78
N ALA A 268 -9.51 -7.15 3.56
CA ALA A 268 -8.71 -5.97 3.84
C ALA A 268 -7.59 -5.72 2.80
N GLY A 269 -7.31 -6.72 1.97
CA GLY A 269 -6.19 -6.67 1.03
C GLY A 269 -4.87 -6.40 1.75
N VAL A 270 -4.04 -5.55 1.15
CA VAL A 270 -2.70 -5.23 1.69
C VAL A 270 -2.71 -3.99 2.61
N ILE A 271 -3.85 -3.30 2.70
CA ILE A 271 -3.98 -2.00 3.36
C ILE A 271 -3.61 -2.05 4.86
N PRO A 272 -4.05 -3.05 5.66
CA PRO A 272 -3.67 -3.14 7.07
C PRO A 272 -2.16 -3.19 7.33
N ILE A 273 -1.41 -3.85 6.44
CA ILE A 273 0.04 -3.99 6.60
C ILE A 273 0.72 -2.65 6.34
N ILE A 274 0.23 -1.90 5.35
CA ILE A 274 0.69 -0.53 5.08
C ILE A 274 0.41 0.36 6.30
N PHE A 275 -0.74 0.20 6.95
CA PHE A 275 -1.11 0.98 8.15
C PHE A 275 -0.22 0.64 9.34
N ALA A 276 -0.03 -0.64 9.62
CA ALA A 276 0.85 -1.11 10.68
C ALA A 276 2.28 -0.59 10.47
N SER A 277 2.78 -0.67 9.23
CA SER A 277 4.11 -0.17 8.87
C SER A 277 4.19 1.34 9.06
N ALA A 278 3.25 2.12 8.53
CA ALA A 278 3.24 3.57 8.65
C ALA A 278 3.21 4.04 10.11
N LEU A 279 2.43 3.37 10.97
CA LEU A 279 2.36 3.69 12.40
C LEU A 279 3.68 3.37 13.11
N LEU A 280 4.34 2.25 12.78
CA LEU A 280 5.66 1.91 13.33
C LEU A 280 6.76 2.89 12.91
N TYR A 281 6.66 3.47 11.71
CA TYR A 281 7.62 4.47 11.23
C TYR A 281 7.39 5.87 11.79
N PHE A 282 6.18 6.18 12.26
CA PHE A 282 5.85 7.52 12.72
C PHE A 282 6.75 8.00 13.88
N PRO A 283 7.04 7.20 14.92
CA PRO A 283 7.99 7.58 15.96
C PRO A 283 9.42 7.73 15.46
N ALA A 284 9.85 6.89 14.50
CA ALA A 284 11.17 7.01 13.88
C ALA A 284 11.31 8.35 13.13
N GLN A 285 10.25 8.79 12.44
CA GLN A 285 10.21 10.08 11.78
C GLN A 285 10.23 11.25 12.77
N LEU A 286 9.59 11.12 13.94
CA LEU A 286 9.64 12.14 14.99
C LEU A 286 11.02 12.21 15.67
N ALA A 287 11.69 11.08 15.86
CA ALA A 287 13.01 11.03 16.47
C ALA A 287 14.07 11.82 15.69
N VAL A 288 13.91 11.94 14.37
CA VAL A 288 14.76 12.76 13.49
C VAL A 288 14.70 14.26 13.85
N PHE A 289 13.56 14.76 14.33
CA PHE A 289 13.43 16.16 14.74
C PHE A 289 14.06 16.46 16.11
N PHE A 290 14.28 15.44 16.93
CA PHE A 290 14.82 15.57 18.30
C PHE A 290 16.11 14.75 18.49
N PRO A 291 17.20 15.10 17.79
CA PRO A 291 18.45 14.33 17.83
C PRO A 291 19.16 14.34 19.20
N ASN A 292 18.87 15.31 20.07
CA ASN A 292 19.51 15.45 21.38
C ASN A 292 18.79 14.70 22.52
N VAL A 293 17.68 14.01 22.23
CA VAL A 293 16.84 13.37 23.25
C VAL A 293 17.06 11.86 23.25
N GLY A 294 17.97 11.39 24.11
CA GLY A 294 18.38 9.97 24.15
C GLY A 294 17.25 8.97 24.38
N TRP A 295 16.20 9.32 25.14
CA TRP A 295 15.04 8.44 25.34
C TRP A 295 14.19 8.29 24.07
N MET A 296 14.09 9.34 23.25
CA MET A 296 13.33 9.32 21.99
C MET A 296 14.06 8.47 20.95
N GLN A 297 15.38 8.57 20.88
CA GLN A 297 16.21 7.72 20.01
C GLN A 297 16.21 6.25 20.48
N ALA A 298 16.28 6.00 21.78
CA ALA A 298 16.18 4.64 22.33
C ALA A 298 14.78 4.04 22.08
N PHE A 299 13.72 4.82 22.22
CA PHE A 299 12.35 4.39 21.95
C PHE A 299 12.14 4.09 20.47
N ALA A 300 12.60 4.97 19.57
CA ALA A 300 12.53 4.73 18.14
C ALA A 300 13.42 3.54 17.70
N GLY A 301 14.61 3.39 18.31
CA GLY A 301 15.52 2.27 18.15
C GLY A 301 14.88 0.93 18.47
N ALA A 302 14.28 0.83 19.66
CA ALA A 302 13.53 -0.34 20.08
C ALA A 302 12.33 -0.62 19.17
N LEU A 303 11.63 0.42 18.70
CA LEU A 303 10.48 0.25 17.83
C LEU A 303 10.84 -0.23 16.42
N SER A 304 12.05 0.06 15.93
CA SER A 304 12.46 -0.25 14.55
C SER A 304 13.21 -1.57 14.40
N SER A 305 13.89 -2.04 15.45
CA SER A 305 14.82 -3.15 15.38
C SER A 305 14.69 -4.05 16.61
N GLY A 306 14.70 -5.37 16.37
CA GLY A 306 14.64 -6.39 17.42
C GLY A 306 13.32 -7.14 17.51
N TRP A 307 13.28 -8.10 18.43
CA TRP A 307 12.13 -8.97 18.70
C TRP A 307 10.86 -8.21 19.09
N ILE A 308 11.00 -7.03 19.73
CA ILE A 308 9.88 -6.18 20.10
C ILE A 308 9.18 -5.57 18.87
N ASN A 309 9.94 -5.22 17.81
CA ASN A 309 9.36 -4.76 16.55
C ASN A 309 8.55 -5.87 15.91
N TRP A 310 9.06 -7.11 15.87
CA TRP A 310 8.33 -8.22 15.26
C TRP A 310 7.01 -8.48 15.97
N ILE A 311 7.00 -8.53 17.31
CA ILE A 311 5.79 -8.74 18.10
C ILE A 311 4.81 -7.58 17.88
N LEU A 312 5.28 -6.34 17.97
CA LEU A 312 4.42 -5.18 17.79
C LEU A 312 3.86 -5.09 16.37
N ASN A 313 4.65 -5.49 15.36
CA ASN A 313 4.21 -5.57 13.97
C ASN A 313 3.12 -6.64 13.79
N VAL A 314 3.25 -7.85 14.37
CA VAL A 314 2.15 -8.85 14.37
C VAL A 314 0.89 -8.25 14.97
N VAL A 315 1.01 -7.67 16.17
CA VAL A 315 -0.14 -7.17 16.92
C VAL A 315 -0.83 -6.05 16.14
N LEU A 316 -0.07 -5.12 15.57
CA LEU A 316 -0.61 -4.03 14.76
C LEU A 316 -1.23 -4.53 13.47
N ILE A 317 -0.58 -5.46 12.74
CA ILE A 317 -1.15 -6.05 11.51
C ILE A 317 -2.49 -6.72 11.83
N VAL A 318 -2.55 -7.52 12.90
CA VAL A 318 -3.78 -8.21 13.30
C VAL A 318 -4.86 -7.21 13.70
N PHE A 319 -4.50 -6.22 14.53
CA PHE A 319 -5.42 -5.16 14.95
C PHE A 319 -5.99 -4.40 13.75
N PHE A 320 -5.14 -3.93 12.84
CA PHE A 320 -5.56 -3.19 11.66
C PHE A 320 -6.33 -4.07 10.67
N ALA A 321 -6.04 -5.36 10.56
CA ALA A 321 -6.79 -6.28 9.71
C ALA A 321 -8.25 -6.43 10.20
N TYR A 322 -8.45 -6.54 11.51
CA TYR A 322 -9.77 -6.54 12.12
C TYR A 322 -10.49 -5.21 11.97
N PHE A 323 -9.80 -4.13 12.31
CA PHE A 323 -10.35 -2.77 12.23
C PHE A 323 -10.82 -2.45 10.80
N TYR A 324 -9.95 -2.64 9.82
CA TYR A 324 -10.25 -2.35 8.42
C TYR A 324 -11.36 -3.27 7.86
N THR A 325 -11.33 -4.57 8.17
CA THR A 325 -12.39 -5.50 7.75
C THR A 325 -13.75 -5.07 8.28
N SER A 326 -13.82 -4.65 9.55
CA SER A 326 -15.08 -4.20 10.16
C SER A 326 -15.61 -2.88 9.57
N MET A 327 -14.70 -2.00 9.12
CA MET A 327 -15.05 -0.73 8.50
C MET A 327 -15.59 -0.93 7.08
N VAL A 328 -14.93 -1.77 6.27
CA VAL A 328 -15.34 -2.01 4.88
C VAL A 328 -16.58 -2.89 4.80
N PHE A 329 -16.69 -3.90 5.66
CA PHE A 329 -17.80 -4.83 5.64
C PHE A 329 -18.70 -4.63 6.87
N ASN A 330 -19.67 -3.73 6.76
CA ASN A 330 -20.67 -3.53 7.80
C ASN A 330 -21.73 -4.66 7.77
N PRO A 331 -21.75 -5.59 8.76
CA PRO A 331 -22.68 -6.73 8.74
C PRO A 331 -24.13 -6.31 8.89
N ASP A 332 -24.39 -5.21 9.60
CA ASP A 332 -25.74 -4.73 9.88
C ASP A 332 -26.37 -4.15 8.61
N GLU A 333 -25.63 -3.29 7.90
CA GLU A 333 -26.07 -2.75 6.59
C GLU A 333 -26.25 -3.86 5.56
N THR A 334 -25.31 -4.82 5.49
CA THR A 334 -25.40 -5.93 4.54
C THR A 334 -26.63 -6.78 4.81
N ALA A 335 -26.95 -7.06 6.08
CA ALA A 335 -28.15 -7.80 6.46
C ALA A 335 -29.44 -7.01 6.16
N GLU A 336 -29.44 -5.70 6.35
CA GLU A 336 -30.58 -4.85 6.02
C GLU A 336 -30.80 -4.76 4.50
N ASN A 337 -29.73 -4.62 3.72
CA ASN A 337 -29.77 -4.64 2.27
C ASN A 337 -30.27 -6.00 1.75
N LEU A 338 -29.82 -7.11 2.34
CA LEU A 338 -30.32 -8.44 2.02
C LEU A 338 -31.83 -8.55 2.26
N LYS A 339 -32.29 -8.05 3.41
CA LYS A 339 -33.71 -8.01 3.77
C LYS A 339 -34.52 -7.13 2.81
N LYS A 340 -34.02 -5.94 2.45
CA LYS A 340 -34.65 -5.01 1.50
C LYS A 340 -34.78 -5.62 0.09
N GLN A 341 -33.80 -6.40 -0.34
CA GLN A 341 -33.82 -7.13 -1.61
C GLN A 341 -34.65 -8.42 -1.57
N GLY A 342 -35.31 -8.74 -0.45
CA GLY A 342 -36.07 -9.98 -0.29
C GLY A 342 -35.19 -11.24 -0.21
N GLY A 343 -33.89 -11.08 0.02
CA GLY A 343 -32.93 -12.15 0.25
C GLY A 343 -32.89 -12.59 1.71
N PHE A 344 -32.65 -13.88 1.94
CA PHE A 344 -32.39 -14.42 3.27
C PHE A 344 -31.38 -15.56 3.21
N ILE A 345 -30.67 -15.77 4.32
CA ILE A 345 -29.77 -16.91 4.49
C ILE A 345 -30.61 -18.10 4.97
N PRO A 346 -30.60 -19.25 4.28
CA PRO A 346 -31.32 -20.43 4.72
C PRO A 346 -30.97 -20.81 6.16
N GLY A 347 -31.98 -20.97 7.02
CA GLY A 347 -31.80 -21.32 8.44
C GLY A 347 -31.54 -20.16 9.39
N VAL A 348 -31.46 -18.91 8.92
CA VAL A 348 -31.27 -17.71 9.76
C VAL A 348 -32.40 -16.71 9.54
N ARG A 349 -32.99 -16.19 10.62
CA ARG A 349 -34.06 -15.19 10.52
C ARG A 349 -33.52 -13.87 9.94
N PRO A 350 -34.21 -13.24 8.96
CA PRO A 350 -33.79 -11.94 8.41
C PRO A 350 -33.71 -10.83 9.45
N GLY A 351 -32.74 -9.92 9.32
CA GLY A 351 -32.49 -8.82 10.25
C GLY A 351 -31.30 -9.07 11.18
N LYS A 352 -31.43 -8.78 12.48
CA LYS A 352 -30.33 -8.85 13.45
C LYS A 352 -29.62 -10.22 13.50
N GLN A 353 -30.38 -11.32 13.37
CA GLN A 353 -29.81 -12.67 13.37
C GLN A 353 -28.94 -12.93 12.14
N THR A 354 -29.30 -12.37 10.98
CA THR A 354 -28.49 -12.42 9.76
C THR A 354 -27.20 -11.62 9.94
N ALA A 355 -27.27 -10.42 10.55
CA ALA A 355 -26.09 -9.61 10.86
C ALA A 355 -25.13 -10.34 11.82
N HIS A 356 -25.64 -10.97 12.88
CA HIS A 356 -24.83 -11.78 13.80
C HIS A 356 -24.17 -12.99 13.11
N TYR A 357 -24.88 -13.66 12.19
CA TYR A 357 -24.32 -14.77 11.42
C TYR A 357 -23.16 -14.30 10.54
N ILE A 358 -23.34 -13.18 9.81
CA ILE A 358 -22.32 -12.58 8.97
C ILE A 358 -21.12 -12.12 9.81
N LYS A 359 -21.36 -11.45 10.95
CA LYS A 359 -20.31 -11.00 11.88
C LYS A 359 -19.49 -12.17 12.43
N ASN A 360 -20.13 -13.26 12.84
CA ASN A 360 -19.46 -14.47 13.29
C ASN A 360 -18.68 -15.15 12.15
N ALA A 361 -19.21 -15.13 10.94
CA ALA A 361 -18.51 -15.64 9.77
C ALA A 361 -17.25 -14.83 9.48
N LEU A 362 -17.34 -13.49 9.46
CA LEU A 362 -16.21 -12.58 9.27
C LEU A 362 -15.13 -12.80 10.33
N ASN A 363 -15.48 -12.76 11.63
CA ASN A 363 -14.50 -12.93 12.70
C ASN A 363 -13.70 -14.24 12.60
N LYS A 364 -14.35 -15.34 12.17
CA LYS A 364 -13.70 -16.65 11.97
C LYS A 364 -12.80 -16.71 10.73
N ILE A 365 -13.03 -15.85 9.74
CA ILE A 365 -12.26 -15.79 8.50
C ILE A 365 -11.09 -14.79 8.64
N THR A 366 -11.33 -13.68 9.34
CA THR A 366 -10.34 -12.62 9.55
C THR A 366 -9.22 -13.05 10.48
N LEU A 367 -9.48 -13.89 11.50
CA LEU A 367 -8.43 -14.33 12.43
C LEU A 367 -7.29 -15.09 11.71
N PRO A 368 -7.58 -16.15 10.92
CA PRO A 368 -6.53 -16.90 10.25
C PRO A 368 -5.84 -16.07 9.17
N SER A 369 -6.57 -15.21 8.45
CA SER A 369 -5.97 -14.37 7.40
C SER A 369 -5.07 -13.29 7.99
N ALA A 370 -5.45 -12.66 9.10
CA ALA A 370 -4.64 -11.65 9.76
C ALA A 370 -3.33 -12.21 10.33
N ILE A 371 -3.38 -13.35 11.02
CA ILE A 371 -2.18 -14.04 11.51
C ILE A 371 -1.26 -14.42 10.34
N PHE A 372 -1.85 -14.93 9.27
CA PHE A 372 -1.11 -15.30 8.09
C PHE A 372 -0.39 -14.13 7.41
N LEU A 373 -1.09 -13.00 7.24
CA LEU A 373 -0.53 -11.77 6.71
C LEU A 373 0.63 -11.28 7.59
N ALA A 374 0.47 -11.36 8.91
CA ALA A 374 1.53 -11.03 9.86
C ALA A 374 2.75 -11.96 9.74
N CYS A 375 2.53 -13.27 9.60
CA CYS A 375 3.60 -14.23 9.36
C CYS A 375 4.38 -13.91 8.08
N ILE A 376 3.69 -13.64 6.96
CA ILE A 376 4.37 -13.31 5.71
C ILE A 376 5.16 -12.02 5.82
N ALA A 377 4.64 -10.99 6.51
CA ALA A 377 5.36 -9.74 6.68
C ALA A 377 6.67 -9.90 7.48
N ILE A 378 6.71 -10.83 8.44
CA ILE A 378 7.82 -10.98 9.40
C ILE A 378 8.83 -12.04 8.99
N VAL A 379 8.41 -13.10 8.29
CA VAL A 379 9.35 -14.17 7.90
C VAL A 379 10.60 -13.61 7.21
N PRO A 380 10.49 -12.66 6.25
CA PRO A 380 11.68 -12.06 5.66
C PRO A 380 12.49 -11.18 6.62
N SER A 381 11.86 -10.45 7.55
CA SER A 381 12.61 -9.63 8.51
C SER A 381 13.41 -10.49 9.51
N VAL A 382 12.87 -11.64 9.89
CA VAL A 382 13.58 -12.62 10.73
C VAL A 382 14.74 -13.24 9.96
N VAL A 383 14.51 -13.70 8.73
CA VAL A 383 15.58 -14.29 7.89
C VAL A 383 16.69 -13.26 7.60
N PHE A 384 16.36 -11.97 7.47
CA PHE A 384 17.35 -10.90 7.34
C PHE A 384 18.28 -10.82 8.55
N SER A 385 17.76 -10.89 9.78
CA SER A 385 18.59 -10.84 11.00
C SER A 385 19.61 -11.98 11.09
N PHE A 386 19.33 -13.12 10.45
CA PHE A 386 20.26 -14.25 10.40
C PHE A 386 21.24 -14.19 9.22
N THR A 387 20.88 -13.47 8.14
CA THR A 387 21.56 -13.58 6.84
C THR A 387 22.29 -12.29 6.43
N ASN A 388 21.99 -11.13 7.05
CA ASN A 388 22.60 -9.82 6.80
C ASN A 388 22.70 -9.42 5.30
N ASN A 389 21.78 -9.91 4.48
CA ASN A 389 21.84 -9.73 3.03
C ASN A 389 20.87 -8.63 2.57
N ALA A 390 21.38 -7.62 1.86
CA ALA A 390 20.64 -6.46 1.36
C ALA A 390 19.41 -6.84 0.50
N LEU A 391 19.44 -8.01 -0.14
CA LEU A 391 18.32 -8.51 -0.94
C LEU A 391 17.07 -8.77 -0.09
N ILE A 392 17.24 -9.24 1.14
CA ILE A 392 16.11 -9.53 2.04
C ILE A 392 15.53 -8.23 2.60
N GLN A 393 16.36 -7.19 2.76
CA GLN A 393 15.90 -5.86 3.20
C GLN A 393 15.04 -5.18 2.12
N ALA A 394 15.44 -5.27 0.85
CA ALA A 394 14.66 -4.76 -0.28
C ALA A 394 13.44 -5.64 -0.59
N PHE A 395 13.55 -6.96 -0.40
CA PHE A 395 12.50 -7.94 -0.66
C PHE A 395 11.82 -8.41 0.64
N GLY A 396 11.49 -7.46 1.51
CA GLY A 396 10.69 -7.73 2.70
C GLY A 396 9.31 -8.31 2.35
N GLY A 397 8.72 -9.09 3.25
CA GLY A 397 7.45 -9.80 3.01
C GLY A 397 6.29 -8.85 2.69
N THR A 398 6.34 -7.65 3.24
CA THR A 398 5.44 -6.55 2.94
C THR A 398 5.48 -6.14 1.47
N SER A 399 6.68 -6.01 0.88
CA SER A 399 6.86 -5.59 -0.52
C SER A 399 6.31 -6.61 -1.50
N VAL A 400 6.49 -7.90 -1.21
CA VAL A 400 5.95 -9.01 -2.03
C VAL A 400 4.43 -9.04 -1.96
N LEU A 401 3.85 -8.88 -0.78
CA LEU A 401 2.40 -8.82 -0.58
C LEU A 401 1.80 -7.63 -1.33
N ILE A 402 2.40 -6.45 -1.21
CA ILE A 402 1.95 -5.25 -1.95
C ILE A 402 2.03 -5.53 -3.44
N MET A 403 3.15 -6.07 -3.93
CA MET A 403 3.31 -6.37 -5.35
C MET A 403 2.19 -7.28 -5.88
N VAL A 404 1.97 -8.43 -5.23
CA VAL A 404 0.96 -9.40 -5.66
C VAL A 404 -0.45 -8.82 -5.54
N GLY A 405 -0.77 -8.13 -4.44
CA GLY A 405 -2.08 -7.52 -4.22
C GLY A 405 -2.42 -6.48 -5.29
N VAL A 406 -1.50 -5.59 -5.63
CA VAL A 406 -1.72 -4.55 -6.65
C VAL A 406 -1.89 -5.16 -8.05
N VAL A 407 -1.10 -6.19 -8.39
CA VAL A 407 -1.26 -6.89 -9.67
C VAL A 407 -2.63 -7.56 -9.75
N MET A 408 -3.06 -8.22 -8.68
CA MET A 408 -4.35 -8.89 -8.61
C MET A 408 -5.52 -7.90 -8.72
N ASP A 409 -5.49 -6.79 -7.99
CA ASP A 409 -6.51 -5.74 -8.08
C ASP A 409 -6.57 -5.12 -9.48
N THR A 410 -5.42 -4.95 -10.13
CA THR A 410 -5.34 -4.41 -11.49
C THR A 410 -5.94 -5.39 -12.49
N ILE A 411 -5.64 -6.69 -12.37
CA ILE A 411 -6.20 -7.75 -13.22
C ILE A 411 -7.72 -7.83 -13.03
N ASP A 412 -8.21 -7.84 -11.79
CA ASP A 412 -9.64 -7.91 -11.48
C ASP A 412 -10.41 -6.72 -12.08
N LYS A 413 -9.84 -5.51 -12.01
CA LYS A 413 -10.42 -4.31 -12.64
C LYS A 413 -10.43 -4.40 -14.17
N VAL A 414 -9.36 -4.90 -14.78
CA VAL A 414 -9.30 -5.12 -16.23
C VAL A 414 -10.31 -6.16 -16.67
N GLU A 415 -10.40 -7.30 -15.98
CA GLU A 415 -11.38 -8.35 -16.28
C GLU A 415 -12.81 -7.86 -16.11
N SER A 416 -13.09 -7.04 -15.08
CA SER A 416 -14.41 -6.44 -14.88
C SER A 416 -14.80 -5.55 -16.06
N GLN A 417 -13.89 -4.70 -16.55
CA GLN A 417 -14.12 -3.87 -17.73
C GLN A 417 -14.27 -4.71 -19.01
N LEU A 418 -13.47 -5.76 -19.19
CA LEU A 418 -13.61 -6.68 -20.32
C LEU A 418 -14.96 -7.37 -20.32
N LYS A 419 -15.45 -7.83 -19.16
CA LYS A 419 -16.78 -8.46 -19.05
C LYS A 419 -17.93 -7.51 -19.37
N MET A 420 -17.76 -6.20 -19.14
CA MET A 420 -18.75 -5.20 -19.59
C MET A 420 -18.81 -5.11 -21.12
N TYR A 421 -17.66 -5.30 -21.80
CA TYR A 421 -17.56 -5.30 -23.26
C TYR A 421 -17.99 -6.62 -23.91
N ASP A 422 -17.69 -7.75 -23.27
CA ASP A 422 -18.08 -9.10 -23.69
C ASP A 422 -19.50 -9.47 -23.21
N TYR A 423 -20.36 -8.49 -22.88
CA TYR A 423 -21.80 -8.75 -22.85
C TYR A 423 -22.20 -9.10 -24.28
N ASP A 424 -22.18 -10.40 -24.60
CA ASP A 424 -22.83 -10.93 -25.78
C ASP A 424 -24.27 -10.42 -25.71
N GLY A 425 -24.56 -9.43 -26.55
CA GLY A 425 -25.89 -8.88 -26.68
C GLY A 425 -26.84 -10.04 -26.93
N PHE A 426 -28.03 -9.96 -26.33
CA PHE A 426 -29.14 -10.90 -26.48
C PHE A 426 -29.57 -11.19 -27.94
N PHE A 427 -28.90 -10.58 -28.93
CA PHE A 427 -29.03 -10.76 -30.37
C PHE A 427 -27.73 -11.31 -30.99
N LYS A 428 -27.35 -12.54 -30.62
CA LYS A 428 -26.49 -13.38 -31.46
C LYS A 428 -27.15 -14.73 -31.69
#